data_AF-A0A024QC64-F1
#
_entry.id   AF-A0A024QC64-F1
#
_cell.length_a   1.000
_cell.length_b   1.000
_cell.length_c   1.000
_cell.angle_alpha   90.00
_cell.angle_beta   90.00
_cell.angle_gamma   90.00
#
_symmetry.space_group_name_H-M   'P 1'
#
loop_
_entity.id
_entity.type
_entity.pdbx_description
1 polymer ?
#
loop_
_entity_poly.entity_id
_entity_poly.type
_entity_poly.pdbx_seq_one_letter_code
_entity_poly.pdbx_strand_id
1 'polypeptide(L)'
;MDKVKKTILEIENVRVIEHDDMNLAVERYETYYNPKTKKEKSGWRFKGYTASILGAIQLIHNKELLIDQEAVTDLSSHLNEVKRTTKTLAEIKEAL
;
A
#
# COMPACT_ATOMS: atom_id res chain seq x y z
N MET A 1 -15.75 21.01 -0.80
CA MET A 1 -15.08 20.27 -1.89
C MET A 1 -13.89 19.57 -1.26
N ASP A 2 -13.92 18.25 -1.15
CA ASP A 2 -12.76 17.49 -0.69
C ASP A 2 -11.61 17.77 -1.67
N LYS A 3 -10.51 18.35 -1.16
CA LYS A 3 -9.30 18.54 -1.96
C LYS A 3 -8.88 17.16 -2.48
N VAL A 4 -8.77 17.02 -3.79
CA VAL A 4 -8.19 15.82 -4.41
C VAL A 4 -6.76 15.72 -3.89
N LYS A 5 -6.49 14.73 -3.04
CA LYS A 5 -5.17 14.49 -2.47
C LYS A 5 -4.25 14.02 -3.60
N LYS A 6 -3.12 14.69 -3.76
CA LYS A 6 -2.14 14.37 -4.80
C LYS A 6 -1.49 13.03 -4.50
N THR A 7 -1.55 12.11 -5.45
CA THR A 7 -0.74 10.88 -5.42
C THR A 7 0.71 11.25 -5.71
N ILE A 8 1.61 10.86 -4.80
CA ILE A 8 3.05 11.06 -4.91
C ILE A 8 3.71 9.84 -5.55
N LEU A 9 3.26 8.65 -5.14
CA LEU A 9 3.81 7.37 -5.56
C LEU A 9 2.68 6.34 -5.66
N GLU A 10 2.67 5.55 -6.72
CA GLU A 10 1.72 4.44 -6.91
C GLU A 10 2.50 3.19 -7.28
N ILE A 11 2.20 2.08 -6.59
CA ILE A 11 2.89 0.80 -6.70
C ILE A 11 1.82 -0.29 -6.64
N GLU A 12 1.54 -0.92 -7.78
CA GLU A 12 0.47 -1.93 -7.90
C GLU A 12 -0.86 -1.42 -7.33
N ASN A 13 -1.40 -2.05 -6.29
CA ASN A 13 -2.63 -1.63 -5.62
C ASN A 13 -2.38 -0.76 -4.37
N VAL A 14 -1.19 -0.19 -4.21
CA VAL A 14 -0.83 0.69 -3.11
C VAL A 14 -0.48 2.07 -3.64
N ARG A 15 -0.89 3.12 -2.92
CA ARG A 15 -0.51 4.49 -3.22
C ARG A 15 -0.07 5.25 -1.98
N VAL A 16 0.78 6.23 -2.20
CA VAL A 16 1.20 7.23 -1.21
C VAL A 16 0.63 8.57 -1.66
N ILE A 17 -0.17 9.20 -0.81
CA ILE A 17 -0.81 10.49 -1.08
C ILE A 17 -0.38 11.54 -0.05
N GLU A 18 -0.44 12.81 -0.42
CA GLU A 18 -0.36 13.90 0.55
C GLU A 18 -1.56 13.84 1.51
N HIS A 19 -1.30 13.84 2.82
CA HIS A 19 -2.36 13.88 3.82
C HIS A 19 -2.57 15.31 4.36
N ASP A 20 -1.48 15.90 4.83
CA ASP A 20 -1.34 17.27 5.29
C ASP A 20 0.09 17.77 4.96
N ASP A 21 0.45 18.98 5.37
CA ASP A 21 1.74 19.60 5.01
C ASP A 21 2.98 18.86 5.56
N MET A 22 2.80 17.96 6.52
CA MET A 22 3.88 17.22 7.18
C MET A 22 3.80 15.70 7.00
N ASN A 23 2.65 15.18 6.60
CA ASN A 23 2.36 13.76 6.59
C ASN A 23 1.89 13.26 5.23
N LEU A 24 2.41 12.09 4.88
CA LEU A 24 1.92 11.27 3.79
C LEU A 24 1.02 10.17 4.34
N ALA A 25 -0.02 9.81 3.59
CA ALA A 25 -0.85 8.65 3.87
C ALA A 25 -0.55 7.53 2.87
N VAL A 26 -0.43 6.31 3.38
CA VAL A 26 -0.34 5.08 2.57
C VAL A 26 -1.74 4.45 2.51
N GLU A 27 -2.20 4.15 1.31
CA GLU A 27 -3.49 3.51 1.06
C GLU A 27 -3.32 2.29 0.17
N ARG A 28 -4.13 1.26 0.39
CA ARG A 28 -4.23 0.10 -0.49
C ARG A 28 -5.63 0.02 -1.09
N TYR A 29 -5.73 -0.20 -2.40
CA TYR A 29 -6.99 -0.50 -3.06
C TYR A 29 -7.34 -1.96 -2.82
N GLU A 30 -8.41 -2.19 -2.07
CA GLU A 30 -8.84 -3.54 -1.71
C GLU A 30 -10.37 -3.62 -1.63
N THR A 31 -10.89 -4.83 -1.81
CA THR A 31 -12.29 -5.14 -1.55
C THR A 31 -12.46 -5.43 -0.06
N TYR A 32 -13.42 -4.77 0.57
CA TYR A 32 -13.72 -4.93 1.99
C TYR A 32 -15.22 -4.99 2.23
N TYR A 33 -15.62 -5.68 3.29
CA TYR A 33 -17.00 -5.72 3.73
C TYR A 33 -17.37 -4.39 4.41
N ASN A 34 -18.38 -3.69 3.88
CA ASN A 34 -18.92 -2.50 4.52
C ASN A 34 -20.08 -2.89 5.46
N PRO A 35 -19.93 -2.78 6.79
CA PRO A 35 -20.96 -3.20 7.74
C PRO A 35 -22.22 -2.33 7.69
N LYS A 36 -22.12 -1.08 7.22
CA LYS A 36 -23.28 -0.17 7.11
C LYS A 36 -24.19 -0.55 5.95
N THR A 37 -23.60 -0.89 4.80
CA THR A 37 -24.36 -1.26 3.59
C THR A 37 -24.56 -2.77 3.46
N LYS A 38 -23.91 -3.57 4.31
CA LYS A 38 -23.86 -5.04 4.26
C LYS A 38 -23.46 -5.60 2.90
N LYS A 39 -22.57 -4.91 2.20
CA LYS A 39 -22.10 -5.23 0.85
C LYS A 39 -20.59 -5.11 0.79
N GLU A 40 -19.99 -5.90 -0.09
CA GLU A 40 -18.60 -5.70 -0.48
C GLU A 40 -18.46 -4.40 -1.26
N LYS A 41 -17.38 -3.68 -0.98
CA LYS A 41 -17.02 -2.44 -1.68
C LYS A 41 -15.53 -2.46 -1.93
N SER A 42 -15.11 -2.10 -3.13
CA SER A 42 -13.71 -1.84 -3.44
C SER A 42 -13.42 -0.35 -3.26
N GLY A 43 -12.24 -0.04 -2.74
CA GLY A 43 -11.79 1.33 -2.58
C GLY A 43 -10.46 1.44 -1.87
N TRP A 44 -9.93 2.65 -1.85
CA TRP A 44 -8.71 2.96 -1.12
C TRP A 44 -8.93 2.88 0.38
N ARG A 45 -8.09 2.09 1.05
CA ARG A 45 -8.10 1.87 2.50
C ARG A 45 -6.80 2.37 3.09
N PHE A 46 -6.95 3.28 4.05
CA PHE A 46 -5.83 3.81 4.82
C PHE A 46 -5.08 2.69 5.55
N LYS A 47 -3.75 2.67 5.40
CA LYS A 47 -2.84 1.71 6.03
C LYS A 47 -1.86 2.35 6.99
N GLY A 48 -1.63 3.66 6.93
CA GLY A 48 -0.78 4.35 7.91
C GLY A 48 -0.30 5.71 7.43
N TYR A 49 0.26 6.46 8.37
CA TYR A 49 0.94 7.73 8.12
C TYR A 49 2.45 7.57 8.16
N THR A 50 3.14 8.49 7.49
CA THR A 50 4.59 8.60 7.47
C THR A 50 4.98 10.03 7.16
N ALA A 51 6.12 10.47 7.69
CA ALA A 51 6.65 11.82 7.43
C ALA A 51 7.46 11.93 6.12
N SER A 52 7.72 10.81 5.43
CA SER A 52 8.54 10.81 4.22
C SER A 52 8.21 9.64 3.27
N ILE A 53 8.62 9.79 2.00
CA ILE A 53 8.47 8.74 0.96
C ILE A 53 9.25 7.48 1.35
N LEU A 54 10.48 7.62 1.87
CA LEU A 54 11.26 6.48 2.35
C LEU A 54 10.56 5.76 3.51
N GLY A 55 9.96 6.50 4.44
CA GLY A 55 9.15 5.91 5.50
C GLY A 55 7.89 5.23 4.97
N ALA A 56 7.30 5.75 3.88
CA ALA A 56 6.18 5.11 3.18
C ALA A 56 6.60 3.76 2.59
N ILE A 57 7.72 3.72 1.86
CA ILE A 57 8.28 2.49 1.30
C ILE A 57 8.55 1.46 2.40
N GLN A 58 9.16 1.87 3.51
CA GLN A 58 9.39 0.99 4.65
C GLN A 58 8.09 0.47 5.27
N LEU A 59 7.06 1.32 5.39
CA LEU A 59 5.75 0.92 5.88
C LEU A 59 5.08 -0.10 4.97
N ILE A 60 5.17 0.10 3.65
CA ILE A 60 4.65 -0.82 2.63
C ILE A 60 5.30 -2.19 2.77
N HIS A 61 6.63 -2.23 2.95
CA HIS A 61 7.37 -3.47 3.16
C HIS A 61 6.98 -4.17 4.47
N ASN A 62 7.04 -3.45 5.60
CA ASN A 62 6.79 -4.02 6.93
C ASN A 62 5.36 -4.52 7.12
N LYS A 63 4.41 -3.93 6.39
CA LYS A 63 3.00 -4.36 6.41
C LYS A 63 2.65 -5.28 5.24
N GLU A 64 3.63 -5.67 4.43
CA GLU A 64 3.47 -6.62 3.34
C GLU A 64 2.35 -6.23 2.36
N LEU A 65 2.16 -4.93 2.13
CA LEU A 65 0.96 -4.42 1.45
C LEU A 65 0.90 -4.79 -0.03
N LEU A 66 2.02 -5.21 -0.62
CA LEU A 66 2.12 -5.65 -2.02
C LEU A 66 2.00 -7.16 -2.18
N ILE A 67 1.91 -7.94 -1.09
CA ILE A 67 1.75 -9.40 -1.20
C ILE A 67 0.39 -9.71 -1.80
N ASP A 68 0.41 -10.53 -2.86
CA ASP A 68 -0.77 -11.19 -3.38
C ASP A 68 -1.16 -12.35 -2.45
N GLN A 69 -2.18 -12.12 -1.64
CA GLN A 69 -2.64 -13.10 -0.65
C GLN A 69 -3.31 -14.31 -1.31
N GLU A 70 -3.80 -14.20 -2.54
CA GLU A 70 -4.38 -15.32 -3.27
C GLU A 70 -3.30 -16.30 -3.77
N ALA A 71 -2.08 -15.79 -4.00
CA ALA A 71 -0.91 -16.59 -4.39
C ALA A 71 -0.24 -17.31 -3.20
N VAL A 72 -0.58 -16.96 -1.96
CA VAL A 72 0.03 -17.54 -0.75
C VAL A 72 -0.77 -18.75 -0.28
N THR A 73 -0.23 -19.94 -0.49
CA THR A 73 -0.83 -21.21 -0.05
C THR A 73 -0.04 -21.89 1.07
N ASP A 74 1.24 -21.52 1.22
CA ASP A 74 2.17 -22.07 2.19
C ASP A 74 3.30 -21.07 2.51
N LEU A 75 4.24 -21.48 3.35
CA LEU A 75 5.37 -20.62 3.73
C LEU A 75 6.33 -20.34 2.56
N SER A 76 6.42 -21.25 1.59
CA SER A 76 7.33 -21.10 0.45
C SER A 76 6.82 -20.05 -0.53
N SER A 77 5.54 -20.12 -0.88
CA SER A 77 4.83 -19.13 -1.68
C SER A 77 4.81 -17.76 -1.00
N HIS A 78 4.61 -17.70 0.32
CA HIS A 78 4.76 -16.47 1.08
C HIS A 78 6.16 -15.86 0.96
N LEU A 79 7.21 -16.66 1.13
CA LEU A 79 8.59 -16.18 0.99
C LEU A 79 8.90 -15.70 -0.44
N ASN A 80 8.30 -16.32 -1.46
CA ASN A 80 8.44 -15.88 -2.85
C ASN A 80 7.81 -14.49 -3.06
N GLU A 81 6.63 -14.26 -2.49
CA GLU A 81 5.98 -12.94 -2.52
C GLU A 81 6.78 -11.88 -1.76
N VAL A 82 7.32 -12.20 -0.57
CA VAL A 82 8.22 -11.30 0.16
C VAL A 82 9.44 -10.93 -0.69
N LYS A 83 10.08 -11.90 -1.35
CA LYS A 83 11.24 -11.64 -2.22
C LYS A 83 10.87 -10.77 -3.42
N ARG A 84 9.75 -11.08 -4.09
CA ARG A 84 9.23 -10.30 -5.23
C ARG A 84 9.01 -8.85 -4.82
N THR A 85 8.21 -8.64 -3.77
CA THR A 85 7.85 -7.31 -3.29
C THR A 85 9.07 -6.53 -2.78
N THR A 86 10.02 -7.18 -2.10
CA THR A 86 11.28 -6.55 -1.68
C THR A 86 12.08 -6.05 -2.87
N LYS A 87 12.18 -6.85 -3.94
CA LYS A 87 12.86 -6.45 -5.18
C LYS A 87 12.19 -5.22 -5.82
N THR A 88 10.86 -5.25 -5.97
CA THR A 88 10.09 -4.12 -6.51
C THR A 88 10.31 -2.83 -5.70
N LEU A 89 10.29 -2.92 -4.36
CA LEU A 89 10.52 -1.75 -3.50
C LEU A 89 11.96 -1.24 -3.57
N ALA A 90 12.95 -2.12 -3.77
CA ALA A 90 14.33 -1.73 -3.97
C ALA A 90 14.53 -0.95 -5.28
N GLU A 91 13.96 -1.44 -6.39
CA GLU A 91 13.99 -0.77 -7.69
C GLU A 91 13.37 0.63 -7.62
N ILE A 92 12.25 0.78 -6.92
CA ILE A 92 11.61 2.08 -6.70
C ILE A 92 12.49 2.99 -5.85
N LYS A 93 13.13 2.46 -4.80
CA LYS A 93 14.01 3.25 -3.95
C LYS A 93 15.23 3.77 -4.70
N GLU A 94 15.74 3.04 -5.68
CA GLU A 94 16.85 3.48 -6.55
C GLU A 94 16.42 4.53 -7.59
N ALA A 95 15.13 4.55 -7.96
CA ALA A 95 14.57 5.48 -8.94
C ALA A 95 14.13 6.84 -8.34
N LEU A 96 14.16 6.98 -7.00
CA LEU A 96 13.84 8.21 -6.27
C LEU A 96 15.05 9.13 -6.08
#